data_AF-A0A967T0N9-F1
#
_entry.id   AF-A0A967T0N9-F1
#
_cell.length_a   1.000
_cell.length_b   1.000
_cell.length_c   1.000
_cell.angle_alpha   90.00
_cell.angle_beta   90.00
_cell.angle_gamma   90.00
#
_symmetry.space_group_name_H-M   'P 1'
#
loop_
_entity.id
_entity.type
_entity.pdbx_description
1 polymer ?
#
loop_
_entity_poly.entity_id
_entity_poly.type
_entity_poly.pdbx_seq_one_letter_code
_entity_poly.pdbx_strand_id
1 'polypeptide(L)'
;MRAATVLLAACGCLIFWGCNLTQSQPAVKVGAHVLLDNNLDELEDKRVGLVMNPTARIEGSHMLDTLLARGINVTALFAPEHGFRGDIGAGETIEDGIDQSTGLPVFSL
;
A
#
# COMPACT_ATOMS: atom_id res chain seq x y z
N MET A 1 24.86 67.51 -36.34
CA MET A 1 24.70 68.10 -34.99
C MET A 1 23.65 67.29 -34.25
N ARG A 2 24.03 66.70 -33.11
CA ARG A 2 23.21 66.34 -31.92
C ARG A 2 21.90 65.54 -32.17
N ALA A 3 21.63 64.39 -31.54
CA ALA A 3 22.21 63.78 -30.36
C ALA A 3 21.81 62.30 -30.31
N ALA A 4 22.69 61.48 -29.75
CA ALA A 4 22.34 60.22 -29.12
C ALA A 4 21.56 60.51 -27.83
N THR A 5 20.49 59.75 -27.55
CA THR A 5 19.98 59.56 -26.18
C THR A 5 19.40 58.16 -26.10
N VAL A 6 20.14 57.30 -25.39
CA VAL A 6 19.73 56.02 -24.82
C VAL A 6 18.74 56.34 -23.69
N LEU A 7 17.58 55.68 -23.60
CA LEU A 7 17.10 55.15 -22.32
C LEU A 7 16.02 54.07 -22.49
N LEU A 8 16.28 52.99 -21.75
CA LEU A 8 15.55 51.76 -21.53
C LEU A 8 14.20 52.02 -20.82
N ALA A 9 13.11 51.41 -21.29
CA ALA A 9 11.95 51.05 -20.45
C ALA A 9 11.02 50.10 -21.22
N ALA A 10 11.41 48.83 -21.33
CA ALA A 10 10.47 47.75 -21.62
C ALA A 10 9.57 47.54 -20.39
N CYS A 11 8.54 48.39 -20.27
CA CYS A 11 7.42 48.23 -19.35
C CYS A 11 6.41 47.34 -20.09
N GLY A 12 6.04 46.13 -19.68
CA GLY A 12 5.99 45.60 -18.33
C GLY A 12 4.62 44.93 -18.18
N CYS A 13 4.45 43.76 -18.80
CA CYS A 13 3.40 42.75 -18.54
C CYS A 13 3.34 41.75 -19.71
N LEU A 14 4.41 41.00 -19.94
CA LEU A 14 4.20 39.64 -20.44
C LEU A 14 3.94 38.82 -19.19
N ILE A 15 2.65 38.59 -18.99
CA ILE A 15 2.04 37.71 -18.00
C ILE A 15 2.81 36.39 -18.13
N PHE A 16 3.86 36.21 -17.31
CA PHE A 16 4.34 34.90 -16.94
C PHE A 16 3.19 34.30 -16.14
N TRP A 17 2.20 33.81 -16.88
CA TRP A 17 1.15 32.96 -16.39
C TRP A 17 1.89 31.71 -15.99
N GLY A 18 2.39 31.72 -14.76
CA GLY A 18 2.99 30.58 -14.12
C GLY A 18 1.96 29.48 -14.20
N CYS A 19 2.13 28.62 -15.20
CA CYS A 19 1.46 27.35 -15.25
C CYS A 19 2.13 26.56 -14.13
N ASN A 20 1.66 26.77 -12.91
CA ASN A 20 1.82 25.79 -11.86
C ASN A 20 0.95 24.61 -12.30
N LEU A 21 1.49 23.79 -13.20
CA LEU A 21 1.09 22.41 -13.31
C LEU A 21 1.40 21.83 -11.93
N THR A 22 0.40 21.80 -11.06
CA THR A 22 0.44 20.95 -9.88
C THR A 22 0.51 19.53 -10.42
N GLN A 23 1.73 19.04 -10.63
CA GLN A 23 1.96 17.65 -10.94
C GLN A 23 1.54 16.87 -9.70
N SER A 24 0.30 16.39 -9.72
CA SER A 24 -0.23 15.46 -8.72
C SER A 24 0.80 14.35 -8.60
N GLN A 25 1.41 14.23 -7.43
CA GLN A 25 2.35 13.14 -7.19
C GLN A 25 1.58 11.85 -7.42
N PRO A 26 2.10 10.90 -8.22
CA PRO A 26 1.41 9.66 -8.47
C PRO A 26 1.10 9.02 -7.11
N ALA A 27 -0.17 8.64 -6.92
CA ALA A 27 -0.60 8.04 -5.67
C ALA A 27 0.28 6.83 -5.37
N VAL A 28 0.85 6.77 -4.16
CA VAL A 28 1.70 5.65 -3.75
C VAL A 28 0.86 4.39 -3.76
N LYS A 29 1.28 3.41 -4.56
CA LYS A 29 0.67 2.10 -4.60
C LYS A 29 1.33 1.20 -3.57
N VAL A 30 0.57 0.75 -2.59
CA VAL A 30 1.07 -0.16 -1.55
C VAL A 30 1.43 -1.52 -2.13
N GLY A 31 2.36 -2.23 -1.46
CA GLY A 31 2.87 -3.53 -1.92
C GLY A 31 1.77 -4.56 -2.21
N ALA A 32 0.70 -4.59 -1.42
CA ALA A 32 -0.44 -5.49 -1.68
C ALA A 32 -1.08 -5.28 -3.06
N HIS A 33 -1.26 -4.03 -3.50
CA HIS A 33 -1.79 -3.74 -4.83
C HIS A 33 -0.77 -4.04 -5.94
N VAL A 34 0.54 -3.87 -5.68
CA VAL A 34 1.58 -4.22 -6.66
C VAL A 34 1.61 -5.73 -6.86
N LEU A 35 1.56 -6.49 -5.77
CA LEU A 35 1.54 -7.95 -5.78
C LEU A 35 0.36 -8.50 -6.57
N LEU A 36 -0.86 -8.02 -6.31
CA LEU A 36 -2.05 -8.52 -6.99
C LEU A 36 -2.08 -8.18 -8.48
N ASP A 37 -1.51 -7.05 -8.88
CA ASP A 37 -1.56 -6.60 -10.27
C ASP A 37 -0.48 -7.24 -11.14
N ASN A 38 0.72 -7.50 -10.60
CA ASN A 38 1.89 -7.78 -11.42
C ASN A 38 2.75 -8.98 -10.98
N ASN A 39 2.57 -9.51 -9.78
CA ASN A 39 3.51 -10.47 -9.18
C ASN A 39 2.82 -11.65 -8.48
N LEU A 40 1.54 -11.90 -8.77
CA LEU A 40 0.78 -12.96 -8.12
C LEU A 40 1.27 -14.35 -8.54
N ASP A 41 1.79 -14.47 -9.76
CA ASP A 41 2.44 -15.65 -10.33
C ASP A 41 3.67 -16.08 -9.52
N GLU A 42 4.36 -15.15 -8.86
CA GLU A 42 5.48 -15.48 -7.97
C GLU A 42 5.06 -16.35 -6.78
N LEU A 43 3.76 -16.43 -6.46
CA LEU A 43 3.21 -17.23 -5.37
C LEU A 43 2.62 -18.57 -5.83
N GLU A 44 2.53 -18.81 -7.14
CA GLU A 44 2.01 -20.06 -7.70
C GLU A 44 2.88 -21.26 -7.30
N ASP A 45 2.24 -22.39 -7.02
CA ASP A 45 2.85 -23.65 -6.56
C ASP A 45 3.71 -23.55 -5.28
N LYS A 46 3.71 -22.40 -4.60
CA LYS A 46 4.42 -22.19 -3.34
C LYS A 46 3.51 -22.38 -2.15
N ARG A 47 4.08 -22.87 -1.06
CA ARG A 47 3.45 -22.79 0.26
C ARG A 47 3.73 -21.42 0.85
N VAL A 48 2.69 -20.61 0.99
CA VAL A 48 2.82 -19.23 1.47
C VAL A 48 2.48 -19.15 2.95
N GLY A 49 3.37 -18.53 3.73
CA GLY A 49 3.12 -18.12 5.11
C GLY A 49 2.93 -16.61 5.15
N LEU A 50 1.93 -16.12 5.87
CA LEU A 50 1.61 -14.69 5.90
C LEU A 50 1.81 -14.10 7.30
N VAL A 51 2.65 -13.07 7.39
CA VAL A 51 2.81 -12.25 8.59
C VAL A 51 1.87 -11.06 8.47
N MET A 52 0.82 -11.01 9.28
CA MET A 52 -0.25 -10.01 9.13
C MET A 52 -0.83 -9.56 10.46
N ASN A 53 -1.37 -8.34 10.43
CA ASN A 53 -2.16 -7.73 11.49
C ASN A 53 -3.53 -7.30 10.89
N PRO A 54 -4.46 -6.76 11.71
CA PRO A 54 -5.81 -6.45 11.24
C PRO A 54 -5.88 -5.34 10.17
N THR A 55 -4.80 -4.56 10.00
CA THR A 55 -4.74 -3.48 9.01
C THR A 55 -4.37 -3.97 7.61
N ALA A 56 -3.99 -5.25 7.45
CA ALA A 56 -3.66 -5.87 6.17
C ALA A 56 -4.91 -6.07 5.29
N ARG A 57 -5.45 -4.97 4.76
CA ARG A 57 -6.67 -4.94 3.96
C ARG A 57 -6.44 -4.33 2.58
N ILE A 58 -7.16 -4.86 1.59
CA ILE A 58 -7.21 -4.36 0.22
C ILE A 58 -8.66 -4.30 -0.23
N GLU A 59 -9.08 -3.15 -0.77
CA GLU A 59 -10.46 -2.91 -1.22
C GLU A 59 -11.54 -3.26 -0.17
N GLY A 60 -11.23 -3.07 1.11
CA GLY A 60 -12.13 -3.37 2.23
C GLY A 60 -12.13 -4.84 2.67
N SER A 61 -11.45 -5.74 1.97
CA SER A 61 -11.29 -7.15 2.34
C SER A 61 -9.95 -7.41 3.01
N HIS A 62 -9.87 -8.45 3.86
CA HIS A 62 -8.58 -8.85 4.42
C HIS A 62 -7.71 -9.49 3.33
N MET A 63 -6.39 -9.25 3.39
CA MET A 63 -5.45 -9.74 2.37
C MET A 63 -5.43 -11.27 2.30
N LEU A 64 -5.55 -11.96 3.44
CA LEU A 64 -5.72 -13.42 3.51
C LEU A 64 -6.85 -13.91 2.60
N ASP A 65 -8.05 -13.37 2.79
CA ASP A 65 -9.25 -13.83 2.12
C ASP A 65 -9.15 -13.56 0.61
N THR A 66 -8.50 -12.44 0.25
CA THR A 66 -8.21 -12.08 -1.15
C THR A 66 -7.26 -13.09 -1.80
N LEU A 67 -6.18 -13.48 -1.13
CA LEU A 67 -5.21 -14.45 -1.67
C LEU A 67 -5.81 -15.86 -1.79
N LEU A 68 -6.60 -16.29 -0.80
CA LEU A 68 -7.32 -17.56 -0.86
C LEU A 68 -8.32 -17.60 -2.01
N ALA A 69 -9.09 -16.52 -2.21
CA ALA A 69 -10.04 -16.42 -3.32
C ALA A 69 -9.35 -16.44 -4.70
N ARG A 70 -8.08 -16.06 -4.77
CA ARG A 70 -7.23 -16.14 -5.97
C ARG A 70 -6.53 -17.49 -6.15
N GLY A 71 -6.78 -18.46 -5.26
CA GLY A 71 -6.21 -19.81 -5.35
C GLY A 71 -4.78 -19.95 -4.83
N ILE A 72 -4.26 -18.95 -4.11
CA ILE A 72 -2.93 -19.05 -3.52
C ILE A 72 -2.93 -20.03 -2.35
N ASN A 73 -1.94 -20.92 -2.32
CA ASN A 73 -1.78 -21.94 -1.28
C ASN A 73 -1.17 -21.33 0.01
N VAL A 74 -2.00 -20.62 0.76
CA VAL A 74 -1.65 -20.14 2.10
C VAL A 74 -1.71 -21.31 3.07
N THR A 75 -0.64 -21.51 3.85
CA THR A 75 -0.50 -22.67 4.75
C THR A 75 -0.31 -22.32 6.21
N ALA A 76 0.04 -21.07 6.52
CA ALA A 76 0.24 -20.60 7.88
C ALA A 76 0.04 -19.08 7.99
N LEU A 77 -0.42 -18.64 9.15
CA LEU A 77 -0.58 -17.25 9.52
C LEU A 77 0.32 -16.95 10.72
N PHE A 78 0.94 -15.77 10.72
CA PHE A 78 1.77 -15.30 11.82
C PHE A 78 1.22 -13.97 12.29
N ALA A 79 0.74 -13.95 13.54
CA ALA A 79 0.14 -12.78 14.16
C ALA A 79 1.14 -12.19 15.17
N PRO A 80 1.43 -10.88 15.11
CA PRO A 80 2.11 -10.16 16.18
C PRO A 80 1.11 -9.88 17.32
N GLU A 81 1.22 -8.76 18.04
CA GLU A 81 0.61 -8.47 19.35
C GLU A 81 -0.94 -8.30 19.44
N HIS A 82 -1.70 -8.24 18.33
CA HIS A 82 -3.16 -7.98 18.35
C HIS A 82 -4.02 -9.02 17.60
N GLY A 83 -3.44 -10.19 17.35
CA GLY A 83 -4.00 -11.17 16.43
C GLY A 83 -3.94 -10.64 15.00
N PHE A 84 -4.42 -11.43 14.04
CA PHE A 84 -4.44 -11.00 12.64
C PHE A 84 -5.82 -10.51 12.18
N ARG A 85 -6.93 -10.93 12.82
CA ARG A 85 -8.30 -10.46 12.50
C ARG A 85 -8.78 -9.27 13.32
N GLY A 86 -8.11 -8.94 14.42
CA GLY A 86 -8.45 -7.81 15.29
C GLY A 86 -9.44 -8.16 16.40
N ASP A 87 -9.58 -9.45 16.67
CA ASP A 87 -10.49 -9.99 17.69
C ASP A 87 -9.85 -10.05 19.09
N ILE A 88 -8.55 -9.72 19.21
CA ILE A 88 -7.77 -9.80 20.45
C ILE A 88 -7.40 -8.38 20.91
N GLY A 89 -7.56 -8.12 22.21
CA GLY A 89 -7.32 -6.81 22.81
C GLY A 89 -5.85 -6.42 22.86
N ALA A 90 -5.57 -5.12 22.99
CA ALA A 90 -4.20 -4.63 23.13
C ALA A 90 -3.56 -5.08 24.46
N GLY A 91 -2.40 -5.75 24.36
CA GLY A 91 -1.65 -6.23 25.52
C GLY A 91 -2.09 -7.60 26.05
N GLU A 92 -2.99 -8.31 25.34
CA GLU A 92 -3.31 -9.70 25.63
C GLU A 92 -2.25 -10.64 25.03
N THR A 93 -1.88 -11.69 25.77
CA THR A 93 -1.02 -12.75 25.24
C THR A 93 -1.74 -13.49 24.14
N ILE A 94 -1.10 -13.62 22.99
CA ILE A 94 -1.61 -14.42 21.87
C ILE A 94 -0.90 -15.76 21.94
N GLU A 95 -1.69 -16.82 22.01
CA GLU A 95 -1.19 -18.18 21.85
C GLU A 95 -1.40 -18.64 20.41
N ASP A 96 -0.65 -19.66 20.01
CA ASP A 96 -0.88 -20.35 18.75
C ASP A 96 -2.32 -20.89 18.69
N GLY A 97 -2.91 -20.92 17.49
CA GLY A 97 -4.30 -21.29 17.32
C GLY A 97 -4.66 -21.67 15.89
N ILE A 98 -5.96 -21.66 15.61
CA ILE A 98 -6.54 -21.94 14.30
C ILE A 98 -7.51 -20.83 13.94
N ASP A 99 -7.37 -20.27 12.74
CA ASP A 99 -8.39 -19.36 12.20
C ASP A 99 -9.65 -20.15 11.86
N GLN A 100 -10.74 -19.93 12.59
CA GLN A 100 -11.98 -20.69 12.44
C GLN A 100 -12.59 -20.59 11.04
N SER A 101 -12.35 -19.47 10.35
CA SER A 101 -12.93 -19.24 9.03
C SER A 101 -12.22 -19.99 7.90
N THR A 102 -10.91 -20.19 8.01
CA THR A 102 -10.09 -20.81 6.96
C THR A 102 -9.52 -22.18 7.36
N GLY A 103 -9.52 -22.51 8.65
CA GLY A 103 -8.87 -23.70 9.21
C GLY A 103 -7.34 -23.62 9.26
N LEU A 104 -6.74 -22.46 8.94
CA LEU A 104 -5.30 -22.29 8.90
C LEU A 104 -4.69 -22.14 10.30
N PRO A 105 -3.51 -22.72 10.55
CA PRO A 105 -2.79 -22.48 11.79
C PRO A 105 -2.32 -21.04 11.88
N VAL A 106 -2.48 -20.46 13.07
CA VAL A 106 -2.04 -19.12 13.44
C VAL A 106 -0.95 -19.27 14.50
N PHE A 107 0.21 -18.67 14.25
CA PHE A 107 1.33 -18.65 15.18
C PHE A 107 1.49 -17.25 15.77
N SER A 108 1.69 -17.14 17.07
CA SER A 108 2.07 -15.87 17.70
C SER A 108 3.56 -15.61 17.50
N LEU A 109 3.93 -14.37 17.19
CA LEU A 109 5.32 -13.90 17.11
C LEU A 109 5.78 -13.20 18.40
#